data_AF-A0A9W4QUK7-F1
#
_entry.id   AF-A0A9W4QUK7-F1
#
_cell.length_a   1.000
_cell.length_b   1.000
_cell.length_c   1.000
_cell.angle_alpha   90.00
_cell.angle_beta   90.00
_cell.angle_gamma   90.00
#
_symmetry.space_group_name_H-M   'P 1'
#
loop_
_entity.id
_entity.type
_entity.pdbx_description
1 polymer ?
#
loop_
_entity_poly.entity_id
_entity_poly.type
_entity_poly.pdbx_seq_one_letter_code
_entity_poly.pdbx_strand_id
1 'polypeptide(L)'
;MYKILTMVAASVVLMACQSTTKQSVNTKRGEATKLVINISNVDSEEGQLLVMIHDNSADFHADLNINDPKAHYFSKKVVTPTKPNTLVVFNNLPAGKYAINVIHDKDSDGQLDRMIFPFLGMPSEPYALSNNIYDHFSKGDFDNALVELKAPNDQVDLSLSTHLSKVIGL
;
A
#
# COMPACT_ATOMS: atom_id res chain seq x y z
N MET A 1 39.77 49.53 9.98
CA MET A 1 38.71 48.99 10.86
C MET A 1 37.87 48.01 10.04
N TYR A 2 38.10 46.71 10.20
CA TYR A 2 37.37 45.64 9.49
C TYR A 2 36.03 45.36 10.20
N LYS A 3 34.91 45.38 9.47
CA LYS A 3 33.64 44.79 9.94
C LYS A 3 33.47 43.44 9.26
N ILE A 4 33.61 42.38 10.05
CA ILE A 4 33.34 41.00 9.65
C ILE A 4 31.82 40.84 9.64
N LEU A 5 31.23 40.64 8.46
CA LEU A 5 29.82 40.30 8.28
C LEU A 5 29.71 38.77 8.29
N THR A 6 29.30 38.20 9.43
CA THR A 6 28.97 36.78 9.55
C THR A 6 27.64 36.53 8.83
N MET A 7 27.70 35.84 7.69
CA MET A 7 26.54 35.35 6.97
C MET A 7 26.14 33.99 7.56
N VAL A 8 25.08 33.95 8.35
CA VAL A 8 24.48 32.68 8.81
C VAL A 8 23.64 32.15 7.65
N ALA A 9 24.12 31.10 6.97
CA ALA A 9 23.32 30.35 6.04
C ALA A 9 22.36 29.45 6.83
N ALA A 10 21.08 29.85 6.92
CA ALA A 10 20.03 28.99 7.41
C ALA A 10 19.66 28.00 6.29
N SER A 11 20.25 26.81 6.31
CA SER A 11 19.83 25.70 5.45
C SER A 11 18.45 25.22 5.90
N VAL A 12 17.40 25.73 5.27
CA VAL A 12 16.05 25.16 5.39
C VAL A 12 16.05 23.85 4.60
N VAL A 13 16.21 22.73 5.32
CA VAL A 13 15.88 21.42 4.77
C VAL A 13 14.36 21.36 4.68
N LEU A 14 13.81 21.64 3.49
CA LEU A 14 12.42 21.34 3.16
C LEU A 14 12.26 19.82 3.08
N MET A 15 12.03 19.18 4.24
CA MET A 15 11.36 17.88 4.24
C MET A 15 9.99 18.11 3.63
N ALA A 16 9.79 17.67 2.38
CA ALA A 16 8.49 17.66 1.74
C ALA A 16 7.59 16.72 2.53
N CYS A 17 6.87 17.27 3.51
CA CYS A 17 5.72 16.60 4.09
C CYS A 17 4.68 16.53 2.96
N GLN A 18 4.66 15.42 2.23
CA GLN A 18 3.62 15.18 1.24
C GLN A 18 2.28 15.26 1.98
N SER A 19 1.50 16.30 1.69
CA SER A 19 0.22 16.52 2.33
C SER A 19 -0.75 15.48 1.76
N THR A 20 -1.20 14.54 2.59
CA THR A 20 -2.18 13.54 2.17
C THR A 20 -3.58 14.15 2.10
N THR A 21 -4.46 13.58 1.28
CA THR A 21 -5.84 14.07 1.10
C THR A 21 -6.85 12.93 1.19
N LYS A 22 -8.02 13.22 1.77
CA LYS A 22 -9.19 12.32 1.80
C LYS A 22 -10.05 12.43 0.54
N GLN A 23 -9.73 13.34 -0.36
CA GLN A 23 -10.47 13.50 -1.62
C GLN A 23 -10.13 12.34 -2.55
N SER A 24 -11.16 11.67 -3.06
CA SER A 24 -11.02 10.62 -4.09
C SER A 24 -10.39 11.18 -5.36
N VAL A 25 -9.49 10.41 -5.99
CA VAL A 25 -8.94 10.69 -7.33
C VAL A 25 -9.96 10.47 -8.44
N ASN A 26 -11.06 9.75 -8.16
CA ASN A 26 -12.12 9.48 -9.10
C ASN A 26 -13.21 10.56 -8.99
N THR A 27 -13.22 11.51 -9.91
CA THR A 27 -14.21 12.61 -9.92
C THR A 27 -15.56 12.23 -10.54
N LYS A 28 -15.62 11.09 -11.22
CA LYS A 28 -16.83 10.52 -11.83
C LYS A 28 -16.87 9.03 -11.55
N ARG A 29 -18.08 8.50 -11.40
CA ARG A 29 -18.29 7.06 -11.26
C ARG A 29 -18.22 6.40 -12.64
N GLY A 30 -17.25 5.50 -12.85
CA GLY A 30 -17.17 4.69 -14.06
C GLY A 30 -18.18 3.54 -14.07
N GLU A 31 -18.27 2.88 -15.21
CA GLU A 31 -19.07 1.64 -15.39
C GLU A 31 -18.62 0.54 -14.44
N ALA A 32 -19.53 -0.36 -14.08
CA ALA A 32 -19.20 -1.48 -13.20
C ALA A 32 -18.19 -2.43 -13.85
N THR A 33 -17.15 -2.81 -13.10
CA THR A 33 -16.13 -3.78 -13.48
C THR A 33 -15.95 -4.88 -12.43
N LYS A 34 -15.57 -6.06 -12.90
CA LYS A 34 -15.04 -7.16 -12.09
C LYS A 34 -13.52 -7.08 -12.09
N LEU A 35 -12.94 -6.83 -10.92
CA LEU A 35 -11.50 -6.90 -10.71
C LEU A 35 -11.12 -8.28 -10.20
N VAL A 36 -10.16 -8.93 -10.87
CA VAL A 36 -9.46 -10.11 -10.36
C VAL A 36 -8.06 -9.69 -9.91
N ILE A 37 -7.75 -9.88 -8.64
CA ILE A 37 -6.42 -9.68 -8.11
C ILE A 37 -5.76 -11.05 -8.00
N ASN A 38 -4.64 -11.22 -8.68
CA ASN A 38 -3.81 -12.41 -8.59
C ASN A 38 -2.59 -12.11 -7.72
N ILE A 39 -2.57 -12.73 -6.54
CA ILE A 39 -1.53 -12.51 -5.53
C ILE A 39 -0.56 -13.67 -5.62
N SER A 40 0.65 -13.42 -6.09
CA SER A 40 1.72 -14.41 -6.21
C SER A 40 2.69 -14.36 -5.04
N ASN A 41 3.59 -15.34 -4.99
CA ASN A 41 4.59 -15.50 -3.93
C ASN A 41 3.98 -15.68 -2.53
N VAL A 42 2.83 -16.33 -2.46
CA VAL A 42 2.24 -16.76 -1.19
C VAL A 42 3.08 -17.93 -0.67
N ASP A 43 3.83 -17.70 0.40
CA ASP A 43 4.80 -18.64 0.96
C ASP A 43 4.29 -19.40 2.20
N SER A 44 3.15 -18.98 2.76
CA SER A 44 2.43 -19.62 3.86
C SER A 44 0.92 -19.59 3.62
N GLU A 45 0.18 -20.58 4.11
CA GLU A 45 -1.30 -20.55 4.18
C GLU A 45 -1.80 -20.19 5.58
N GLU A 46 -0.86 -19.89 6.50
CA GLU A 46 -1.17 -19.41 7.84
C GLU A 46 -1.71 -17.99 7.80
N GLY A 47 -2.61 -17.69 8.74
CA GLY A 47 -3.21 -16.38 8.91
C GLY A 47 -4.15 -16.00 7.77
N GLN A 48 -4.04 -14.75 7.32
CA GLN A 48 -4.95 -14.13 6.37
C GLN A 48 -4.25 -13.16 5.42
N LEU A 49 -4.82 -12.98 4.22
CA LEU A 49 -4.47 -11.88 3.34
C LEU A 49 -5.47 -10.74 3.54
N LEU A 50 -4.95 -9.57 3.92
CA LEU A 50 -5.70 -8.32 3.97
C LEU A 50 -5.54 -7.62 2.62
N VAL A 51 -6.61 -7.53 1.83
CA VAL A 51 -6.60 -6.91 0.50
C VAL A 51 -7.43 -5.63 0.56
N MET A 52 -6.77 -4.49 0.42
CA MET A 52 -7.37 -3.16 0.59
C MET A 52 -7.25 -2.37 -0.70
N ILE A 53 -8.33 -1.68 -1.07
CA ILE A 53 -8.39 -0.80 -2.24
C ILE A 53 -8.63 0.63 -1.74
N HIS A 54 -7.83 1.56 -2.24
CA HIS A 54 -7.85 2.97 -1.88
C HIS A 54 -8.08 3.83 -3.12
N ASP A 55 -8.82 4.91 -2.96
CA ASP A 55 -9.05 5.92 -3.99
C ASP A 55 -8.54 7.31 -3.58
N ASN A 56 -7.89 7.42 -2.42
CA ASN A 56 -7.32 8.65 -1.90
C ASN A 56 -6.01 8.38 -1.13
N SER A 57 -5.13 9.37 -1.07
CA SER A 57 -3.79 9.21 -0.49
C SER A 57 -3.80 9.13 1.04
N ALA A 58 -4.73 9.80 1.73
CA ALA A 58 -4.80 9.76 3.19
C ALA A 58 -5.12 8.37 3.73
N ASP A 59 -6.04 7.64 3.08
CA ASP A 59 -6.36 6.26 3.46
C ASP A 59 -5.28 5.28 3.04
N PHE A 60 -4.66 5.48 1.88
CA PHE A 60 -3.55 4.64 1.42
C PHE A 60 -2.34 4.69 2.35
N HIS A 61 -2.01 5.89 2.83
CA HIS A 61 -0.93 6.11 3.79
C HIS A 61 -1.34 5.91 5.24
N ALA A 62 -2.64 5.70 5.52
CA ALA A 62 -3.08 5.32 6.85
C ALA A 62 -2.45 3.97 7.21
N ASP A 63 -1.79 3.94 8.37
CA ASP A 63 -1.13 2.76 8.92
C ASP A 63 -1.92 2.29 10.13
N LEU A 64 -3.18 1.96 9.89
CA LEU A 64 -4.14 1.58 10.91
C LEU A 64 -4.45 0.09 10.80
N ASN A 65 -4.72 -0.53 11.95
CA ASN A 65 -5.30 -1.86 12.00
C ASN A 65 -6.64 -1.86 11.23
N ILE A 66 -6.92 -2.92 10.47
CA ILE A 66 -8.11 -3.04 9.61
C ILE A 66 -9.42 -3.01 10.40
N ASN A 67 -9.35 -3.28 11.71
CA ASN A 67 -10.45 -3.25 12.66
C ASN A 67 -10.56 -1.92 13.43
N ASP A 68 -9.64 -0.97 13.21
CA ASP A 68 -9.74 0.37 13.81
C ASP A 68 -10.97 1.11 13.23
N PRO A 69 -11.83 1.71 14.06
CA PRO A 69 -13.01 2.46 13.59
C PRO A 69 -12.67 3.67 12.71
N LYS A 70 -11.41 4.14 12.70
CA LYS A 70 -10.90 5.21 11.84
C LYS A 70 -10.28 4.69 10.55
N ALA A 71 -10.14 3.37 10.37
CA ALA A 71 -9.64 2.79 9.15
C ALA A 71 -10.71 2.90 8.05
N HIS A 72 -10.35 3.53 6.93
CA HIS A 72 -11.22 3.70 5.79
C HIS A 72 -10.57 3.13 4.54
N TYR A 73 -11.38 2.48 3.71
CA TYR A 73 -10.98 1.86 2.46
C TYR A 73 -12.10 2.09 1.45
N PHE A 74 -11.78 2.23 0.17
CA PHE A 74 -12.80 2.20 -0.87
C PHE A 74 -13.48 0.82 -0.90
N SER A 75 -12.68 -0.23 -0.74
CA SER A 75 -13.13 -1.60 -0.58
C SER A 75 -12.05 -2.42 0.13
N LYS A 76 -12.45 -3.46 0.86
CA LYS A 76 -11.52 -4.40 1.48
C LYS A 76 -12.04 -5.82 1.46
N LYS A 77 -11.12 -6.79 1.50
CA LYS A 77 -11.41 -8.20 1.76
C LYS A 77 -10.34 -8.79 2.68
N VAL A 78 -10.78 -9.75 3.49
CA VAL A 78 -9.93 -10.65 4.25
C VAL A 78 -10.17 -12.03 3.67
N VAL A 79 -9.10 -12.71 3.25
CA VAL A 79 -9.19 -14.04 2.62
C VAL A 79 -8.16 -14.99 3.18
N THR A 80 -8.47 -16.29 3.18
CA THR A 80 -7.50 -17.34 3.49
C THR A 80 -6.47 -17.41 2.36
N PRO A 81 -5.16 -17.42 2.65
CA PRO A 81 -4.13 -17.55 1.62
C PRO A 81 -4.14 -18.97 1.02
N THR A 82 -3.79 -19.07 -0.25
CA THR A 82 -3.56 -20.33 -0.97
C THR A 82 -2.26 -20.24 -1.74
N LYS A 83 -1.44 -21.30 -1.66
CA LYS A 83 -0.15 -21.37 -2.35
C LYS A 83 -0.27 -21.90 -3.79
N PRO A 84 0.66 -21.52 -4.68
CA PRO A 84 1.59 -20.40 -4.55
C PRO A 84 0.93 -19.04 -4.83
N ASN A 85 -0.32 -19.08 -5.32
CA ASN A 85 -1.08 -17.91 -5.75
C ASN A 85 -2.48 -17.91 -5.14
N THR A 86 -2.94 -16.75 -4.70
CA THR A 86 -4.31 -16.53 -4.23
C THR A 86 -5.05 -15.60 -5.19
N LEU A 87 -6.25 -16.00 -5.61
CA LEU A 87 -7.13 -15.17 -6.45
C LEU A 87 -8.19 -14.49 -5.60
N VAL A 88 -8.30 -13.16 -5.71
CA VAL A 88 -9.30 -12.37 -5.00
C VAL A 88 -10.15 -11.59 -5.99
N VAL A 89 -11.46 -11.79 -5.95
CA VAL A 89 -12.39 -11.16 -6.90
C VAL A 89 -13.19 -10.06 -6.24
N PHE A 90 -13.17 -8.85 -6.79
CA PHE A 90 -14.10 -7.77 -6.44
C PHE A 90 -15.08 -7.56 -7.58
N ASN A 91 -16.37 -7.66 -7.28
CA ASN A 91 -17.43 -7.42 -8.26
C ASN A 91 -17.98 -6.00 -8.10
N ASN A 92 -18.49 -5.43 -9.20
CA ASN A 92 -19.20 -4.15 -9.22
C ASN A 92 -18.36 -2.96 -8.69
N LEU A 93 -17.04 -2.99 -8.86
CA LEU A 93 -16.22 -1.81 -8.65
C LEU A 93 -16.48 -0.82 -9.80
N PRO A 94 -16.61 0.49 -9.56
CA PRO A 94 -16.60 1.46 -10.64
C PRO A 94 -15.23 1.46 -11.33
N ALA A 95 -15.21 1.42 -12.65
CA ALA A 95 -14.01 1.70 -13.43
C ALA A 95 -13.43 3.07 -13.04
N GLY A 96 -12.11 3.17 -12.94
CA GLY A 96 -11.43 4.32 -12.33
C GLY A 96 -10.02 3.97 -11.86
N LYS A 97 -9.38 4.91 -11.17
CA LYS A 97 -8.02 4.75 -10.64
C LYS A 97 -8.03 4.36 -9.17
N TYR A 98 -7.23 3.37 -8.80
CA TYR A 98 -7.13 2.88 -7.42
C TYR A 98 -5.70 2.49 -7.07
N ALA A 99 -5.35 2.59 -5.79
CA ALA A 99 -4.18 1.93 -5.23
C ALA A 99 -4.62 0.68 -4.45
N ILE A 100 -3.84 -0.39 -4.51
CA ILE A 100 -4.15 -1.68 -3.90
C ILE A 100 -3.01 -2.10 -2.98
N ASN A 101 -3.36 -2.46 -1.74
CA ASN A 101 -2.44 -2.97 -0.74
C ASN A 101 -2.80 -4.41 -0.41
N VAL A 102 -1.80 -5.28 -0.29
CA VAL A 102 -1.94 -6.63 0.24
C VAL A 102 -0.97 -6.80 1.40
N ILE A 103 -1.47 -7.26 2.54
CA ILE A 103 -0.66 -7.68 3.68
C ILE A 103 -0.93 -9.17 3.91
N HIS A 104 0.14 -9.96 4.09
CA HIS A 104 0.02 -11.32 4.61
C HIS A 104 0.21 -11.28 6.13
N ASP A 105 -0.91 -11.09 6.81
CA ASP A 105 -1.06 -11.04 8.26
C ASP A 105 -1.07 -12.49 8.79
N LYS A 106 0.09 -12.96 9.25
CA LYS A 106 0.31 -14.38 9.61
C LYS A 106 -0.29 -14.71 10.97
N ASP A 107 -0.39 -13.75 11.89
CA ASP A 107 -0.92 -13.97 13.23
C ASP A 107 -2.41 -13.59 13.39
N SER A 108 -2.99 -13.01 12.34
CA SER A 108 -4.40 -12.62 12.20
C SER A 108 -4.85 -11.48 13.13
N ASP A 109 -3.93 -10.57 13.49
CA ASP A 109 -4.23 -9.42 14.35
C ASP A 109 -4.86 -8.23 13.59
N GLY A 110 -4.86 -8.27 12.25
CA GLY A 110 -5.48 -7.28 11.38
C GLY A 110 -4.60 -6.08 11.02
N GLN A 111 -3.31 -6.13 11.28
CA GLN A 111 -2.36 -5.07 10.92
C GLN A 111 -1.12 -5.63 10.21
N LEU A 112 -0.19 -4.74 9.85
CA LEU A 112 1.10 -5.12 9.29
C LEU A 112 2.13 -5.09 10.40
N ASP A 113 2.71 -6.24 10.72
CA ASP A 113 3.74 -6.29 11.74
C ASP A 113 5.03 -5.60 11.30
N ARG A 114 5.73 -5.03 12.29
CA ARG A 114 6.96 -4.27 12.08
C ARG A 114 8.09 -4.80 12.96
N MET A 115 9.29 -4.86 12.39
CA MET A 115 10.50 -5.24 13.10
C MET A 115 10.88 -4.19 14.15
N ILE A 116 11.46 -4.64 15.27
CA ILE A 116 12.01 -3.77 16.33
C ILE A 116 13.53 -3.62 16.17
N PHE A 117 14.24 -4.70 15.81
CA PHE A 117 15.69 -4.73 15.56
C PHE A 117 16.00 -5.70 14.42
N PRO A 118 16.98 -5.43 13.52
CA PRO A 118 17.85 -4.25 13.43
C PRO A 118 17.22 -3.05 12.69
N PHE A 119 16.02 -3.19 12.12
CA PHE A 119 15.35 -2.13 11.34
C PHE A 119 14.00 -1.72 11.95
N LEU A 120 14.03 -0.84 12.95
CA LEU A 120 12.85 -0.41 13.69
C LEU A 120 11.77 0.19 12.75
N GLY A 121 10.58 -0.39 12.78
CA GLY A 121 9.42 0.09 12.03
C GLY A 121 9.30 -0.45 10.62
N MET A 122 10.23 -1.26 10.11
CA MET A 122 10.08 -1.88 8.78
C MET A 122 9.12 -3.08 8.82
N PRO A 123 8.30 -3.30 7.78
CA PRO A 123 7.43 -4.47 7.71
C PRO A 123 8.19 -5.79 7.88
N SER A 124 7.79 -6.60 8.87
CA SER A 124 8.31 -7.97 9.06
C SER A 124 7.55 -9.01 8.24
N GLU A 125 6.32 -8.69 7.84
CA GLU A 125 5.46 -9.59 7.08
C GLU A 125 5.50 -9.31 5.57
N PRO A 126 5.19 -10.32 4.73
CA PRO A 126 5.07 -10.11 3.29
C PRO A 126 3.95 -9.12 2.95
N TYR A 127 4.23 -8.20 2.03
CA TYR A 127 3.24 -7.25 1.55
C TYR A 127 3.45 -6.93 0.06
N ALA A 128 2.41 -6.45 -0.60
CA ALA A 128 2.45 -5.96 -1.96
C ALA A 128 1.67 -4.64 -2.09
N LEU A 129 2.13 -3.81 -3.00
CA LEU A 129 1.45 -2.59 -3.43
C LEU A 129 1.22 -2.70 -4.93
N SER A 130 0.13 -2.12 -5.45
CA SER A 130 -0.14 -2.08 -6.89
C SER A 130 1.01 -1.46 -7.66
N ASN A 131 1.15 -1.88 -8.92
CA ASN A 131 2.34 -1.69 -9.75
C ASN A 131 3.63 -2.33 -9.18
N ASN A 132 3.52 -3.17 -8.15
CA ASN A 132 4.65 -3.80 -7.43
C ASN A 132 5.71 -2.79 -6.99
N ILE A 133 5.27 -1.58 -6.64
CA ILE A 133 6.17 -0.55 -6.13
C ILE A 133 6.67 -0.90 -4.74
N TYR A 134 7.83 -0.37 -4.41
CA TYR A 134 8.35 -0.35 -3.06
C TYR A 134 9.26 0.86 -2.87
N ASP A 135 9.45 1.26 -1.62
CA ASP A 135 10.35 2.33 -1.23
C ASP A 135 11.13 1.86 0.01
N HIS A 136 12.37 2.30 0.14
CA HIS A 136 13.26 1.94 1.25
C HIS A 136 12.92 2.65 2.56
N PHE A 137 12.31 3.83 2.48
CA PHE A 137 12.12 4.73 3.61
C PHE A 137 10.66 5.16 3.80
N SER A 138 9.76 4.71 2.93
CA SER A 138 8.34 5.05 3.01
C SER A 138 7.44 3.87 2.65
N LYS A 139 6.13 4.06 2.84
CA LYS A 139 5.09 3.11 2.39
C LYS A 139 4.93 3.09 0.86
N GLY A 140 5.68 3.90 0.12
CA GLY A 140 5.52 4.10 -1.31
C GLY A 140 4.63 5.30 -1.63
N ASP A 141 4.82 5.86 -2.82
CA ASP A 141 4.07 7.00 -3.32
C ASP A 141 2.69 6.54 -3.84
N PHE A 142 1.64 7.27 -3.46
CA PHE A 142 0.27 6.91 -3.84
C PHE A 142 0.04 7.01 -5.35
N ASP A 143 0.59 8.03 -6.01
CA ASP A 143 0.40 8.23 -7.45
C ASP A 143 1.10 7.11 -8.23
N ASN A 144 2.26 6.65 -7.76
CA ASN A 144 2.95 5.49 -8.32
C ASN A 144 2.20 4.17 -8.10
N ALA A 145 1.35 4.08 -7.07
CA ALA A 145 0.52 2.91 -6.81
C ALA A 145 -0.76 2.89 -7.65
N LEU A 146 -1.14 3.98 -8.33
CA LEU A 146 -2.41 4.01 -9.06
C LEU A 146 -2.40 3.06 -10.26
N VAL A 147 -3.40 2.18 -10.29
CA VAL A 147 -3.79 1.36 -11.44
C VAL A 147 -5.12 1.84 -11.99
N GLU A 148 -5.26 1.87 -13.32
CA GLU A 148 -6.52 2.22 -13.98
C GLU A 148 -7.33 0.95 -14.28
N LEU A 149 -8.45 0.78 -13.60
CA LEU A 149 -9.38 -0.33 -13.79
C LEU A 149 -10.38 -0.02 -14.91
N LYS A 150 -10.52 -0.96 -15.84
CA LYS A 150 -11.43 -0.87 -16.99
C LYS A 150 -12.59 -1.84 -16.86
N ALA A 151 -13.75 -1.46 -17.38
CA ALA A 151 -14.91 -2.33 -17.49
C ALA A 151 -14.84 -3.19 -18.77
N PRO A 152 -15.50 -4.37 -18.81
CA PRO A 152 -16.30 -4.97 -17.73
C PRO A 152 -15.48 -5.87 -16.79
N ASN A 153 -14.24 -6.19 -17.15
CA ASN A 153 -13.35 -7.01 -16.33
C ASN A 153 -11.94 -6.44 -16.42
N ASP A 154 -11.20 -6.53 -15.32
CA ASP A 154 -9.79 -6.21 -15.27
C ASP A 154 -9.04 -7.17 -14.34
N GLN A 155 -7.72 -7.23 -14.50
CA GLN A 155 -6.84 -8.03 -13.66
C GLN A 155 -5.63 -7.21 -13.21
N VAL A 156 -5.26 -7.38 -11.94
CA VAL A 156 -4.03 -6.82 -11.37
C VAL A 156 -3.22 -7.94 -10.73
N ASP A 157 -1.95 -8.03 -11.10
CA ASP A 157 -1.00 -8.97 -10.50
C ASP A 157 -0.17 -8.28 -9.42
N LEU A 158 -0.12 -8.88 -8.24
CA LEU A 158 0.60 -8.41 -7.05
C LEU A 158 1.52 -9.50 -6.55
N SER A 159 2.78 -9.17 -6.27
CA SER A 159 3.76 -10.13 -5.78
C SER A 159 4.15 -9.85 -4.35
N LEU A 160 3.82 -10.77 -3.44
CA LEU A 160 4.22 -10.67 -2.05
C LEU A 160 5.74 -10.77 -1.90
N SER A 161 6.27 -9.95 -1.02
CA SER A 161 7.67 -9.98 -0.60
C SER A 161 7.82 -9.27 0.74
N THR A 162 8.76 -9.74 1.56
CA THR A 162 9.11 -9.06 2.80
C THR A 162 9.88 -7.79 2.47
N HIS A 163 9.85 -6.80 3.37
CA HIS A 163 10.64 -5.58 3.16
C HIS A 163 12.12 -5.90 2.95
N LEU A 164 12.65 -6.85 3.71
CA LEU A 164 14.04 -7.28 3.59
C LEU A 164 14.35 -7.81 2.18
N SER A 165 13.55 -8.73 1.64
CA SER A 165 13.75 -9.27 0.27
C SER A 165 13.71 -8.19 -0.80
N LYS A 166 12.85 -7.17 -0.66
CA LYS A 166 12.76 -6.02 -1.57
C LYS A 166 14.02 -5.15 -1.56
N VAL A 167 14.64 -4.99 -0.38
CA VAL A 167 15.82 -4.14 -0.20
C VAL A 167 17.12 -4.85 -0.59
N ILE A 168 17.25 -6.14 -0.26
CA ILE A 168 18.52 -6.87 -0.44
C ILE A 168 18.50 -7.82 -1.64
N GLY A 169 17.35 -8.03 -2.28
CA GLY A 169 17.21 -8.88 -3.47
C GLY A 169 17.42 -10.37 -3.20
N LEU A 170 17.23 -10.81 -1.94
CA LEU A 170 17.34 -12.20 -1.51
C LEU A 170 15.97 -12.81 -1.23
#